data_AF-A0A3D4AYP3-F1
#
_entry.id   AF-A0A3D4AYP3-F1
#
_cell.length_a   1.000
_cell.length_b   1.000
_cell.length_c   1.000
_cell.angle_alpha   90.00
_cell.angle_beta   90.00
_cell.angle_gamma   90.00
#
_symmetry.space_group_name_H-M   'P 1'
#
loop_
_entity.id
_entity.type
_entity.pdbx_description
1 polymer ?
#
loop_
_entity_poly.entity_id
_entity_poly.type
_entity_poly.pdbx_seq_one_letter_code
_entity_poly.pdbx_strand_id
1 'polypeptide(L)'
;MTPDQTAFLVWFGVLGFFSGVFFGWLPLFLPELFVTRVRSTGAGVCFNFGRILTAVTVFATAMLINYFENDYSVIGRITSLVFLLGAIGICLLPGGVDGEIKD
;
A
#
# COMPACT_ATOMS: atom_id res chain seq x y z
N MET A 1 21.48 2.15 -18.28
CA MET A 1 22.18 3.09 -17.40
C MET A 1 22.06 2.55 -15.99
N THR A 2 23.09 1.88 -15.47
CA THR A 2 23.06 1.36 -14.10
C THR A 2 23.06 2.54 -13.12
N PRO A 3 22.17 2.59 -12.12
CA PRO A 3 22.21 3.61 -11.08
C PRO A 3 23.59 3.63 -10.42
N ASP A 4 24.10 4.81 -10.08
CA ASP A 4 25.26 4.91 -9.20
C ASP A 4 24.94 4.25 -7.85
N GLN A 5 25.90 3.51 -7.30
CA GLN A 5 25.69 2.72 -6.08
C GLN A 5 25.20 3.58 -4.91
N THR A 6 25.64 4.84 -4.86
CA THR A 6 25.21 5.80 -3.84
C THR A 6 23.74 6.19 -4.02
N ALA A 7 23.29 6.56 -5.22
CA ALA A 7 21.88 6.85 -5.45
C ALA A 7 20.98 5.65 -5.17
N PHE A 8 21.40 4.43 -5.52
CA PHE A 8 20.64 3.22 -5.19
C PHE A 8 20.42 3.08 -3.68
N LEU A 9 21.48 3.23 -2.88
CA LEU A 9 21.40 3.15 -1.42
C LEU A 9 20.53 4.26 -0.82
N VAL A 10 20.64 5.48 -1.35
CA VAL A 10 19.82 6.63 -0.92
C VAL A 10 18.33 6.35 -1.20
N TRP A 11 17.99 5.97 -2.43
CA TRP A 11 16.60 5.66 -2.81
C TRP A 11 16.04 4.48 -2.03
N PHE A 12 16.84 3.44 -1.79
CA PHE A 12 16.45 2.31 -0.96
C PHE A 12 16.17 2.73 0.49
N GLY A 13 17.03 3.58 1.08
CA GLY A 13 16.83 4.12 2.42
C GLY A 13 15.57 4.97 2.54
N VAL A 14 15.31 5.82 1.55
CA VAL A 14 14.08 6.64 1.47
C VAL A 14 12.84 5.73 1.39
N LEU A 15 12.84 4.74 0.50
CA LEU A 15 11.75 3.77 0.38
C LEU A 15 11.51 3.01 1.69
N GLY A 16 12.59 2.55 2.34
CA GLY A 16 12.52 1.87 3.63
C GLY A 16 11.94 2.73 4.75
N PHE A 17 12.33 4.02 4.79
CA PHE A 17 11.80 4.97 5.77
C PHE A 17 10.28 5.16 5.61
N PHE A 18 9.80 5.49 4.40
CA PHE A 18 8.37 5.69 4.15
C PHE A 18 7.55 4.42 4.37
N SER A 19 8.07 3.26 3.93
CA SER A 19 7.44 1.97 4.17
C SER A 19 7.34 1.68 5.67
N GLY A 20 8.42 1.90 6.42
CA GLY A 20 8.45 1.68 7.88
C GLY A 20 7.46 2.58 8.63
N VAL A 21 7.41 3.87 8.30
CA VAL A 21 6.43 4.81 8.89
C VAL A 21 5.01 4.37 8.60
N PHE A 22 4.70 3.99 7.36
CA PHE A 22 3.36 3.54 6.98
C PHE A 22 2.93 2.27 7.74
N PHE A 23 3.78 1.24 7.78
CA PHE A 23 3.46 -0.01 8.49
C PHE A 23 3.49 0.13 10.02
N GLY A 24 4.22 1.10 10.57
CA GLY A 24 4.20 1.41 12.00
C GLY A 24 2.95 2.18 12.43
N TRP A 25 2.46 3.10 11.58
CA TRP A 25 1.32 3.96 11.90
C TRP A 25 -0.04 3.31 11.58
N LEU A 26 -0.16 2.59 10.46
CA LEU A 26 -1.42 1.97 10.02
C LEU A 26 -2.08 1.07 11.08
N PRO A 27 -1.36 0.19 11.82
CA PRO A 27 -1.93 -0.63 12.88
C PRO A 27 -2.36 0.14 14.11
N LEU A 28 -1.88 1.37 14.30
CA LEU A 28 -2.30 2.25 15.40
C LEU A 28 -3.56 3.04 15.01
N PHE A 29 -3.64 3.50 13.77
CA PHE A 29 -4.79 4.25 13.26
C PHE A 29 -6.06 3.40 13.11
N LEU A 30 -5.93 2.19 12.56
CA LEU A 30 -7.06 1.26 12.37
C LEU A 30 -7.90 1.02 13.65
N PRO A 31 -7.30 0.64 14.80
CA PRO A 31 -8.07 0.37 16.01
C PRO A 31 -8.72 1.60 16.63
N GLU A 32 -8.22 2.81 16.37
CA GLU A 32 -8.83 4.07 16.83
C GLU A 32 -10.11 4.41 16.06
N LEU A 33 -10.21 3.97 14.80
CA LEU A 33 -11.40 4.16 13.97
C LEU A 33 -12.60 3.30 14.42
N PHE A 34 -12.36 2.25 15.21
CA PHE A 34 -13.37 1.27 15.60
C PHE A 34 -13.68 1.31 17.10
N VAL A 35 -14.96 1.12 17.44
CA VAL A 35 -15.43 0.99 18.83
C VAL A 35 -14.73 -0.19 19.51
N THR A 36 -14.42 -0.05 20.82
CA THR A 36 -13.61 -1.00 21.61
C THR A 36 -14.02 -2.47 21.49
N ARG A 37 -15.32 -2.76 21.31
CA ARG A 37 -15.84 -4.13 21.16
C ARG A 37 -15.46 -4.80 19.84
N VAL A 38 -15.29 -4.03 18.76
CA VAL A 38 -15.02 -4.54 17.40
C VAL A 38 -13.60 -4.24 16.92
N ARG A 39 -12.79 -3.54 17.73
CA ARG A 39 -11.42 -3.10 17.42
C ARG A 39 -10.51 -4.22 16.91
N SER A 40 -10.46 -5.36 17.61
CA SER A 40 -9.58 -6.49 17.24
C SER A 40 -10.01 -7.14 15.92
N THR A 41 -11.32 -7.36 15.75
CA THR A 41 -11.89 -7.94 14.53
C THR A 41 -11.76 -7.01 13.34
N GLY A 42 -12.05 -5.71 13.51
CA GLY A 42 -11.95 -4.68 12.46
C GLY A 42 -10.53 -4.52 11.93
N ALA A 43 -9.54 -4.38 12.83
CA ALA A 43 -8.13 -4.34 12.43
C ALA A 43 -7.73 -5.62 11.68
N GLY A 44 -8.11 -6.81 12.19
CA GLY A 44 -7.83 -8.08 11.53
C GLY A 44 -8.42 -8.19 10.12
N VAL A 45 -9.66 -7.78 9.91
CA VAL A 45 -10.31 -7.80 8.58
C VAL A 45 -9.61 -6.86 7.62
N CYS A 46 -9.32 -5.62 8.02
CA CYS A 46 -8.62 -4.64 7.19
C CYS A 46 -7.23 -5.13 6.76
N PHE A 47 -6.46 -5.70 7.69
CA PHE A 47 -5.13 -6.24 7.37
C PHE A 47 -5.19 -7.45 6.41
N ASN A 48 -6.13 -8.37 6.62
CA ASN A 48 -6.26 -9.53 5.74
C ASN A 48 -6.73 -9.12 4.34
N PHE A 49 -7.63 -8.14 4.23
CA PHE A 49 -8.06 -7.63 2.94
C PHE A 49 -6.91 -6.99 2.15
N GLY A 50 -6.05 -6.23 2.83
CA GLY A 50 -4.83 -5.68 2.22
C GLY A 50 -3.89 -6.78 1.69
N ARG A 51 -3.76 -7.90 2.40
CA ARG A 51 -2.97 -9.06 1.93
C ARG A 51 -3.58 -9.72 0.71
N ILE A 52 -4.89 -9.89 0.66
CA ILE A 52 -5.59 -10.45 -0.52
C ILE A 52 -5.37 -9.54 -1.73
N LEU A 53 -5.55 -8.23 -1.56
CA LEU A 53 -5.32 -7.26 -2.64
C LEU A 53 -3.87 -7.33 -3.14
N THR A 54 -2.90 -7.41 -2.23
CA THR A 54 -1.48 -7.54 -2.57
C THR A 54 -1.19 -8.85 -3.33
N ALA A 55 -1.80 -9.95 -2.93
CA ALA A 55 -1.64 -11.23 -3.63
C ALA A 55 -2.12 -11.14 -5.08
N VAL A 56 -3.26 -10.47 -5.32
CA VAL A 56 -3.81 -10.26 -6.67
C VAL A 56 -2.88 -9.38 -7.51
N THR A 57 -2.35 -8.28 -6.96
CA THR A 57 -1.46 -7.38 -7.70
C THR A 57 -0.11 -8.02 -8.02
N VAL A 58 0.42 -8.85 -7.11
CA VAL A 58 1.64 -9.65 -7.35
C VAL A 58 1.41 -10.66 -8.48
N PHE A 59 0.27 -11.35 -8.49
CA PHE A 59 -0.09 -12.25 -9.59
C PHE A 59 -0.20 -11.52 -10.93
N ALA A 60 -0.86 -10.36 -10.96
CA ALA A 60 -0.95 -9.53 -12.16
C ALA A 60 0.44 -9.08 -12.65
N THR A 61 1.32 -8.69 -11.72
CA THR A 61 2.71 -8.31 -12.02
C THR A 61 3.51 -9.49 -12.60
N ALA A 62 3.33 -10.69 -12.05
CA ALA A 62 3.98 -11.90 -12.57
C ALA A 62 3.55 -12.22 -14.01
N MET A 63 2.26 -12.03 -14.35
CA MET A 63 1.80 -12.17 -15.74
C MET A 63 2.39 -11.11 -16.67
N LEU A 64 2.46 -9.85 -16.20
CA LEU A 64 3.08 -8.74 -16.94
C LEU A 64 4.56 -8.99 -17.25
N ILE A 65 5.32 -9.54 -16.30
CA ILE A 65 6.74 -9.88 -16.50
C ILE A 65 6.91 -10.90 -17.64
N ASN A 66 6.05 -11.91 -17.71
CA ASN A 66 6.08 -12.93 -18.77
C ASN A 66 5.72 -12.36 -20.14
N TYR A 67 4.84 -11.36 -20.20
CA TYR A 67 4.42 -10.72 -21.46
C TYR A 67 5.45 -9.73 -22.02
N PHE A 68 6.22 -9.05 -21.16
CA PHE A 68 7.18 -8.00 -21.55
C PHE A 68 8.65 -8.46 -21.61
N GLU A 69 8.90 -9.75 -21.84
CA GLU A 69 10.26 -10.31 -22.07
C GLU A 69 11.33 -9.88 -21.03
N ASN A 70 10.96 -9.78 -19.75
CA ASN A 70 11.86 -9.38 -18.64
C ASN A 70 12.43 -7.94 -18.70
N ASP A 71 11.80 -6.99 -19.41
CA ASP A 71 12.20 -5.58 -19.27
C ASP A 71 11.75 -4.99 -17.91
N TYR A 72 12.61 -5.17 -16.90
CA TYR A 72 12.39 -4.71 -15.52
C TYR A 72 12.17 -3.18 -15.41
N SER A 73 12.69 -2.37 -16.33
CA SER A 73 12.48 -0.92 -16.30
C SER A 73 11.05 -0.54 -16.67
N VAL A 74 10.48 -1.21 -17.68
CA VAL A 74 9.08 -0.99 -18.09
C VAL A 74 8.13 -1.53 -17.03
N ILE A 75 8.43 -2.71 -16.48
CA ILE A 75 7.61 -3.36 -15.45
C ILE A 75 7.58 -2.51 -14.17
N GLY A 76 8.72 -1.95 -13.75
CA GLY A 76 8.79 -1.02 -12.62
C GLY A 76 7.94 0.24 -12.81
N ARG A 77 7.91 0.79 -14.03
CA ARG A 77 7.06 1.95 -14.36
C ARG A 77 5.57 1.61 -14.29
N ILE A 78 5.15 0.48 -14.87
CA ILE A 78 3.74 0.06 -14.88
C ILE A 78 3.27 -0.24 -13.46
N THR A 79 4.05 -0.98 -12.68
CA THR A 79 3.69 -1.33 -11.30
C THR A 79 3.63 -0.11 -10.38
N SER A 80 4.45 0.92 -10.62
CA SER A 80 4.40 2.17 -9.86
C SER A 80 3.08 2.94 -10.02
N LEU A 81 2.32 2.73 -11.10
CA LEU A 81 1.00 3.35 -11.30
C LEU A 81 -0.02 2.92 -10.23
N VAL A 82 0.20 1.79 -9.54
CA VAL A 82 -0.61 1.38 -8.39
C VAL A 82 -0.61 2.45 -7.29
N PHE A 83 0.49 3.18 -7.10
CA PHE A 83 0.52 4.28 -6.14
C PHE A 83 -0.39 5.45 -6.54
N LEU A 84 -0.52 5.74 -7.83
CA LEU A 84 -1.47 6.74 -8.33
C LEU A 84 -2.91 6.28 -8.14
N LEU A 85 -3.20 5.00 -8.40
CA LEU A 85 -4.52 4.42 -8.11
C LEU A 85 -4.87 4.53 -6.62
N GLY A 86 -3.91 4.26 -5.73
CA GLY A 86 -4.07 4.46 -4.30
C GLY A 86 -4.34 5.92 -3.92
N ALA A 87 -3.58 6.86 -4.49
CA ALA A 87 -3.77 8.30 -4.25
C ALA A 87 -5.15 8.79 -4.70
N ILE A 88 -5.61 8.36 -5.90
CA ILE A 88 -6.96 8.64 -6.39
C ILE A 88 -8.01 8.04 -5.45
N GLY A 89 -7.80 6.81 -4.98
CA GLY A 89 -8.70 6.15 -4.02
C GLY A 89 -8.87 6.95 -2.72
N ILE A 90 -7.79 7.54 -2.20
CA ILE A 90 -7.85 8.42 -1.02
C ILE A 90 -8.57 9.73 -1.34
N CYS A 91 -8.29 10.35 -2.50
CA CYS A 91 -8.97 11.59 -2.90
C CYS A 91 -10.49 11.40 -3.15
N LEU A 92 -10.91 10.20 -3.56
CA LEU A 92 -12.30 9.85 -3.77
C LEU A 92 -13.01 9.41 -2.49
N LEU A 93 -12.30 9.33 -1.36
CA LEU A 93 -12.90 8.97 -0.08
C LEU A 93 -13.86 10.09 0.35
N PRO A 94 -15.16 9.81 0.54
CA PRO A 94 -16.11 10.83 0.94
C PRO A 94 -15.71 11.38 2.32
N GLY A 95 -15.49 12.70 2.41
CA GLY A 95 -15.03 13.39 3.61
C GLY A 95 -16.06 13.51 4.74
N GLY A 96 -17.02 12.60 4.81
CA GLY A 96 -18.16 12.69 5.72
C GLY A 96 -18.62 11.32 6.17
N VAL A 97 -17.94 10.76 7.16
CA VAL A 97 -18.55 9.82 8.11
C VAL A 97 -18.34 10.40 9.50
N ASP A 98 -18.91 11.58 9.73
CA ASP A 98 -19.26 12.04 11.09
C ASP A 98 -20.48 11.21 11.53
N GLY A 99 -20.26 9.91 11.74
CA GLY A 99 -21.19 9.12 12.52
C GLY A 99 -20.97 9.48 13.96
N GLU A 100 -21.92 10.14 14.61
CA GLU A 100 -21.95 10.21 16.08
C GLU A 100 -21.66 8.81 16.63
N ILE A 101 -20.50 8.67 17.26
CA ILE A 101 -20.11 7.43 17.92
C ILE A 101 -20.96 7.37 19.19
N LYS A 102 -22.15 6.80 19.07
CA LYS A 102 -22.96 6.40 20.23
C LYS A 102 -22.32 5.15 20.84
N ASP A 103 -21.88 5.32 22.08
CA ASP A 103 -21.28 4.28 22.94
C ASP A 103 -22.07 2.96 22.98
#